data_AF-A0A087CWN3-F1
#
_entry.id   AF-A0A087CWN3-F1
#
_cell.length_a   1.000
_cell.length_b   1.000
_cell.length_c   1.000
_cell.angle_alpha   90.00
_cell.angle_beta   90.00
_cell.angle_gamma   90.00
#
_symmetry.space_group_name_H-M   'P 1'
#
loop_
_entity.id
_entity.type
_entity.pdbx_description
1 polymer ?
#
loop_
_entity_poly.entity_id
_entity_poly.type
_entity_poly.pdbx_seq_one_letter_code
_entity_poly.pdbx_strand_id
1 'polypeptide(L)' 'MVETKNERFRRLAESRGNRLIREIQILGNLSNRKNYEYTPEEVSALFGPIEDELTKTKGLFDEDKPAGGKVRLS' A
#
# COMPACT_ATOMS: atom_id res chain seq x y z
N MET A 1 -31.56 -8.67 -2.34
CA MET A 1 -31.17 -7.64 -1.35
C MET A 1 -29.92 -6.95 -1.85
N VAL A 2 -29.83 -5.63 -1.70
CA VAL A 2 -28.66 -4.82 -2.07
C VAL A 2 -27.69 -4.81 -0.90
N GLU A 3 -26.39 -4.93 -1.15
CA GLU A 3 -25.34 -4.87 -0.11
C GLU A 3 -25.36 -3.50 0.64
N THR A 4 -25.13 -3.53 1.95
CA THR A 4 -24.90 -2.32 2.76
C THR A 4 -23.51 -1.71 2.48
N LYS A 5 -23.31 -0.43 2.84
CA LYS A 5 -22.00 0.23 2.71
C LYS A 5 -20.88 -0.53 3.45
N ASN A 6 -21.18 -1.08 4.62
CA ASN A 6 -20.21 -1.85 5.42
C ASN A 6 -19.86 -3.19 4.78
N GLU A 7 -20.85 -3.93 4.29
CA GLU A 7 -20.64 -5.20 3.58
C GLU A 7 -19.83 -4.98 2.30
N ARG A 8 -20.17 -3.94 1.53
CA ARG A 8 -19.40 -3.55 0.34
C ARG A 8 -17.95 -3.23 0.69
N PHE A 9 -17.72 -2.48 1.76
CA PHE A 9 -16.36 -2.17 2.23
C PHE A 9 -15.60 -3.46 2.59
N ARG A 10 -16.17 -4.33 3.43
CA ARG A 10 -15.53 -5.58 3.86
C ARG A 10 -15.16 -6.47 2.68
N ARG A 11 -16.10 -6.70 1.75
CA ARG A 11 -15.89 -7.52 0.55
C ARG A 11 -14.77 -6.97 -0.33
N LEU A 12 -14.76 -5.65 -0.56
CA LEU A 12 -13.73 -5.01 -1.39
C LEU A 12 -12.37 -4.97 -0.68
N ALA A 13 -12.34 -4.68 0.62
CA ALA A 13 -11.13 -4.62 1.42
C ALA A 13 -10.44 -5.98 1.48
N GLU A 14 -11.21 -7.05 1.74
CA GLU A 14 -10.70 -8.42 1.76
C GLU A 14 -10.14 -8.83 0.39
N SER A 15 -10.92 -8.63 -0.68
CA SER A 15 -10.49 -8.99 -2.03
C SER A 15 -9.22 -8.24 -2.46
N ARG A 16 -9.16 -6.92 -2.23
CA ARG A 16 -8.02 -6.08 -2.61
C ARG A 16 -6.80 -6.33 -1.73
N GLY A 17 -6.99 -6.47 -0.41
CA GLY A 17 -5.92 -6.78 0.54
C GLY A 17 -5.26 -8.12 0.23
N ASN A 18 -6.06 -9.16 0.02
CA ASN A 18 -5.55 -10.49 -0.35
C ASN A 18 -4.78 -10.48 -1.68
N ARG A 19 -5.24 -9.67 -2.65
CA ARG A 19 -4.49 -9.50 -3.90
C ARG A 19 -3.14 -8.84 -3.64
N LEU A 20 -3.10 -7.74 -2.91
CA LEU A 20 -1.85 -7.03 -2.62
C LEU A 20 -0.84 -7.89 -1.86
N ILE A 21 -1.30 -8.67 -0.87
CA ILE A 21 -0.44 -9.62 -0.13
C ILE A 21 0.22 -10.63 -1.09
N ARG A 22 -0.54 -11.17 -2.05
CA ARG A 22 0.02 -12.10 -3.05
C ARG A 22 1.08 -11.45 -3.93
N GLU A 23 0.85 -10.22 -4.39
CA GLU A 23 1.85 -9.49 -5.20
C GLU A 23 3.14 -9.26 -4.41
N ILE A 24 3.03 -8.88 -3.13
CA ILE A 24 4.19 -8.69 -2.23
C ILE A 24 4.94 -10.01 -2.04
N GLN A 25 4.24 -11.14 -1.88
CA GLN A 25 4.87 -12.46 -1.79
C GLN A 25 5.62 -12.82 -3.09
N ILE A 26 5.05 -12.49 -4.25
CA ILE A 26 5.72 -12.70 -5.55
C ILE A 26 7.00 -11.85 -5.64
N LEU A 27 6.96 -10.58 -5.22
CA LEU A 27 8.17 -9.74 -5.13
C LEU A 27 9.21 -10.36 -4.20
N GLY A 28 8.78 -10.98 -3.09
CA GLY A 28 9.66 -11.70 -2.17
C GLY A 28 10.47 -12.82 -2.83
N ASN A 29 9.98 -13.43 -3.91
CA ASN A 29 10.72 -14.47 -4.65
C ASN A 29 12.00 -13.93 -5.31
N LEU A 30 12.06 -12.62 -5.59
CA LEU A 30 13.26 -11.96 -6.13
C LEU A 30 14.42 -11.93 -5.11
N SER A 31 14.14 -12.17 -3.83
CA SER A 31 15.18 -12.24 -2.80
C SER A 31 16.15 -13.42 -2.99
N ASN A 32 15.78 -14.43 -3.78
CA ASN A 32 16.59 -15.62 -3.98
C ASN A 32 17.87 -15.32 -4.77
N ARG A 33 18.96 -15.14 -4.02
CA ARG A 33 20.32 -14.86 -4.54
C ARG A 33 20.92 -15.94 -5.44
N LYS A 34 20.34 -17.15 -5.47
CA LYS A 34 20.75 -18.20 -6.42
C LYS A 34 20.31 -17.88 -7.85
N ASN A 35 19.22 -17.13 -7.99
CA ASN A 35 18.60 -16.82 -9.27
C ASN A 35 18.80 -15.35 -9.68
N TYR A 36 19.07 -14.47 -8.71
CA TYR A 36 19.11 -13.02 -8.92
C TYR A 36 20.27 -12.37 -8.20
N GLU A 37 20.81 -11.32 -8.81
CA GLU A 37 21.73 -10.38 -8.19
C GLU A 37 21.03 -9.02 -8.07
N TYR A 38 21.29 -8.35 -6.96
CA TYR A 38 20.70 -7.04 -6.66
C TYR A 38 21.51 -6.33 -5.58
N THR A 39 21.53 -5.02 -5.65
CA THR A 39 22.19 -4.16 -4.68
C THR A 39 21.20 -3.73 -3.59
N PRO A 40 21.68 -3.32 -2.40
CA PRO A 40 20.83 -2.67 -1.40
C PRO A 40 20.07 -1.46 -1.96
N GLU A 41 20.70 -0.70 -2.85
CA GLU A 41 20.12 0.48 -3.51
C GLU A 41 18.92 0.11 -4.40
N GLU A 42 19.03 -0.97 -5.17
CA GLU A 42 17.92 -1.47 -6.00
C GLU A 42 16.76 -2.00 -5.14
N VAL A 43 17.04 -2.64 -4.00
CA VAL A 43 16.00 -3.03 -3.04
C VAL A 43 15.29 -1.81 -2.47
N SER A 44 16.05 -0.78 -2.09
CA SER A 44 15.47 0.48 -1.61
C SER A 44 14.63 1.18 -2.67
N ALA A 45 15.09 1.20 -3.93
CA ALA A 45 14.36 1.78 -5.05
C ALA A 45 13.07 1.01 -5.37
N LEU A 46 13.06 -0.31 -5.17
CA LEU A 46 11.88 -1.16 -5.33
C LEU A 46 10.83 -0.91 -4.23
N PHE A 47 11.25 -0.92 -2.96
CA PHE A 47 10.32 -0.88 -1.83
C PHE A 47 9.91 0.53 -1.41
N GLY A 48 10.77 1.53 -1.57
CA GLY A 48 10.49 2.91 -1.13
C GLY A 48 9.14 3.46 -1.62
N PRO A 49 8.86 3.45 -2.93
CA PRO A 49 7.57 3.92 -3.46
C PRO A 49 6.37 3.10 -2.97
N ILE A 50 6.54 1.81 -2.71
CA ILE A 50 5.48 0.92 -2.22
C ILE A 50 5.12 1.27 -0.77
N GLU A 51 6.14 1.42 0.08
CA GLU A 51 5.97 1.80 1.49
C GLU A 51 5.37 3.20 1.64
N ASP A 52 5.80 4.15 0.80
CA ASP A 52 5.24 5.49 0.73
C ASP A 52 3.74 5.46 0.39
N GLU A 53 3.35 4.70 -0.63
CA GLU A 53 1.95 4.61 -1.07
C GLU A 53 1.08 3.89 -0.03
N LEU A 54 1.60 2.84 0.61
CA LEU A 54 0.95 2.17 1.73
C LEU A 54 0.69 3.14 2.89
N THR A 55 1.71 3.94 3.25
CA THR A 55 1.61 4.95 4.32
C THR A 55 0.58 6.01 3.98
N LYS A 56 0.62 6.56 2.75
CA LYS A 56 -0.36 7.55 2.26
C LYS A 56 -1.78 7.00 2.29
N THR A 57 -1.99 5.81 1.76
CA THR A 57 -3.31 5.17 1.67
C THR A 57 -3.87 4.85 3.06
N LYS A 58 -3.03 4.34 3.98
CA LYS A 58 -3.44 4.08 5.36
C LYS A 58 -3.84 5.38 6.07
N GLY A 59 -3.11 6.46 5.84
CA GLY A 59 -3.41 7.77 6.41
C GLY A 59 -4.76 8.37 5.97
N LEU A 60 -5.37 7.88 4.88
CA LEU A 60 -6.73 8.29 4.48
C LEU A 60 -7.83 7.75 5.40
N PHE A 61 -7.51 6.72 6.21
CA PHE A 61 -8.42 6.15 7.20
C PHE A 61 -8.30 6.80 8.59
N ASP A 62 -7.29 7.63 8.81
CA ASP A 62 -7.10 8.36 10.06
C ASP A 62 -7.94 9.65 10.01
N GLU A 63 -9.13 9.63 10.64
CA GLU A 63 -10.10 10.73 10.65
C GLU A 63 -9.59 12.02 11.34
N ASP A 64 -8.48 11.94 12.09
CA ASP A 64 -7.88 13.05 12.86
C ASP A 64 -6.86 13.91 12.08
N LYS A 65 -6.59 13.61 10.81
CA LYS A 65 -5.79 14.52 9.97
C LYS A 65 -6.73 15.56 9.35
N PRO A 66 -6.62 16.86 9.71
CA PRO A 66 -7.43 17.88 9.06
C PRO A 66 -7.14 17.86 7.56
N ALA A 67 -8.20 17.66 6.77
CA ALA A 67 -8.15 17.70 5.33
C ALA A 67 -7.57 19.04 4.87
N GLY A 68 -6.35 19.03 4.35
CA GLY A 68 -5.73 20.15 3.67
C GLY A 68 -5.31 21.30 4.58
N GLY A 69 -4.01 21.43 4.81
CA GLY A 69 -3.44 22.72 5.16
C GLY A 69 -3.81 23.73 4.09
N LYS A 70 -4.73 24.66 4.40
CA LYS A 70 -4.93 25.86 3.59
C LYS A 70 -3.58 26.59 3.58
N VAL A 71 -2.92 26.63 2.42
CA VAL A 71 -1.77 27.51 2.21
C VAL A 71 -2.24 28.92 2.53
N ARG A 72 -1.72 29.51 3.61
CA ARG A 72 -1.79 30.94 3.87
C ARG A 72 -0.45 31.52 3.45
N LEU A 73 -0.41 32.10 2.26
CA LEU A 73 0.66 33.04 1.91
C LEU A 73 0.52 34.23 2.87
N SER A 74 1.55 34.44 3.69
CA SER A 74 1.79 35.71 4.37
C SER A 74 2.99 36.34 3.70
#